data_AF-A0A377YQ63-F1
#
_entry.id   AF-A0A377YQ63-F1
#
_cell.length_a   1.000
_cell.length_b   1.000
_cell.length_c   1.000
_cell.angle_alpha   90.00
_cell.angle_beta   90.00
_cell.angle_gamma   90.00
#
_symmetry.space_group_name_H-M   'P 1'
#
loop_
_entity.id
_entity.type
_entity.pdbx_description
1 polymer ?
#
loop_
_entity_poly.entity_id
_entity_poly.type
_entity_poly.pdbx_seq_one_letter_code
_entity_poly.pdbx_strand_id
1 'polypeptide(L)'
;MGGVSFRHFLTLIGADMRAKYVSFRCADEYYTSIDMATALHPQTLLALTWDNKILPPEYGYPMKLRIPTKLGYKNPKHIQVIEITNRFPGGYWEDQGYNWFGGS
;
A
#
# COMPACT_ATOMS: atom_id res chain seq x y z
N MET A 1 -1.34 14.70 5.01
CA MET A 1 -0.18 13.88 4.55
C MET A 1 0.14 14.29 3.14
N GLY A 2 1.42 14.51 2.85
CA GLY A 2 1.90 14.73 1.49
C GLY A 2 2.56 13.47 0.94
N GLY A 3 2.52 13.33 -0.38
CA GLY A 3 3.00 12.13 -1.07
C GLY A 3 2.74 12.23 -2.56
N VAL A 4 3.05 11.15 -3.27
CA VAL A 4 2.81 11.03 -4.70
C VAL A 4 1.64 10.10 -4.96
N SER A 5 0.94 10.31 -6.08
CA SER A 5 -0.02 9.32 -6.57
C SER A 5 0.67 7.97 -6.73
N PHE A 6 0.08 6.91 -6.18
CA PHE A 6 0.68 5.58 -6.31
C PHE A 6 0.68 5.10 -7.76
N ARG A 7 -0.35 5.44 -8.53
CA ARG A 7 -0.37 5.25 -9.99
C ARG A 7 0.82 5.92 -10.69
N HIS A 8 1.14 7.16 -10.30
CA HIS A 8 2.28 7.88 -10.88
C HIS A 8 3.60 7.18 -10.55
N PHE A 9 3.78 6.75 -9.30
CA PHE A 9 4.94 5.94 -8.89
C PHE A 9 5.06 4.64 -9.70
N LEU A 10 3.99 3.86 -9.82
CA LEU A 10 3.97 2.62 -10.60
C LEU A 10 4.32 2.85 -12.08
N THR A 11 3.87 3.98 -12.65
CA THR A 11 4.20 4.37 -14.01
C THR A 11 5.71 4.66 -14.15
N LEU A 12 6.28 5.42 -13.21
CA LEU A 12 7.70 5.79 -13.24
C LEU A 12 8.65 4.59 -13.14
N ILE A 13 8.28 3.56 -12.37
CA ILE A 13 9.09 2.34 -12.25
C ILE A 13 8.85 1.33 -13.38
N GLY A 14 7.93 1.62 -14.31
CA GLY A 14 7.58 0.70 -15.39
C GLY A 14 6.87 -0.58 -14.93
N ALA A 15 6.06 -0.52 -13.87
CA ALA A 15 5.34 -1.68 -13.35
C ALA A 15 4.32 -2.23 -14.37
N ASP A 16 4.13 -3.57 -14.39
CA ASP A 16 3.02 -4.17 -15.15
C ASP A 16 1.68 -3.90 -14.45
N MET A 17 1.04 -2.80 -14.83
CA MET A 17 -0.27 -2.37 -14.31
C MET A 17 -1.44 -3.25 -14.77
N ARG A 18 -1.19 -4.33 -15.55
CA ARG A 18 -2.18 -5.36 -15.86
C ARG A 18 -2.16 -6.52 -14.86
N ALA A 19 -1.16 -6.55 -13.98
CA ALA A 19 -1.13 -7.53 -12.91
C ALA A 19 -2.33 -7.37 -11.98
N LYS A 20 -2.75 -8.46 -11.34
CA LYS A 20 -3.95 -8.46 -10.49
C LYS A 20 -3.75 -7.78 -9.13
N TYR A 21 -2.54 -7.86 -8.58
CA TYR A 21 -2.28 -7.49 -7.19
C TYR A 21 -0.99 -6.70 -7.01
N VAL A 22 -0.97 -5.93 -5.93
CA VAL A 22 0.24 -5.33 -5.35
C VAL A 22 0.39 -5.83 -3.93
N SER A 23 1.54 -6.45 -3.62
CA SER A 23 1.89 -6.91 -2.27
C SER A 23 2.89 -5.97 -1.62
N PHE A 24 2.79 -5.84 -0.30
CA PHE A 24 3.64 -4.99 0.53
C PHE A 24 4.23 -5.83 1.66
N ARG A 25 5.54 -5.69 1.88
CA ARG A 25 6.22 -6.16 3.09
C ARG A 25 6.78 -4.98 3.86
N CYS A 26 6.57 -4.99 5.16
CA CYS A 26 6.91 -3.91 6.07
C CYS A 26 8.00 -4.35 7.06
N ALA A 27 8.66 -3.36 7.66
CA ALA A 27 9.78 -3.61 8.58
C ALA A 27 9.39 -4.36 9.87
N ASP A 28 8.12 -4.27 10.27
CA ASP A 28 7.52 -4.82 11.49
C ASP A 28 6.91 -6.21 11.27
N GLU A 29 7.43 -6.98 10.31
CA GLU A 29 6.89 -8.28 9.86
C GLU A 29 5.45 -8.21 9.31
N TYR A 30 4.86 -7.02 9.26
CA TYR A 30 3.56 -6.80 8.67
C TYR A 30 3.63 -6.96 7.15
N TYR A 31 2.62 -7.59 6.59
CA TYR A 31 2.47 -7.70 5.15
C TYR A 31 1.00 -7.65 4.77
N THR A 32 0.72 -7.08 3.61
CA THR A 32 -0.65 -6.96 3.10
C THR A 32 -0.63 -6.85 1.59
N SER A 33 -1.79 -7.00 0.96
CA SER A 33 -1.93 -6.81 -0.47
C SER A 33 -3.24 -6.11 -0.81
N ILE A 34 -3.26 -5.49 -1.98
CA ILE A 34 -4.44 -4.86 -2.58
C ILE A 34 -4.56 -5.28 -4.04
N ASP A 35 -5.78 -5.19 -4.58
CA ASP A 35 -5.99 -5.33 -6.01
C ASP A 35 -5.41 -4.12 -6.77
N MET A 36 -5.07 -4.35 -8.04
CA MET A 36 -4.49 -3.30 -8.89
C MET A 36 -5.45 -2.12 -9.11
N ALA A 37 -6.77 -2.32 -9.11
CA ALA A 37 -7.70 -1.20 -9.24
C ALA A 37 -7.65 -0.26 -8.03
N THR A 38 -7.55 -0.81 -6.81
CA THR A 38 -7.27 -0.05 -5.58
C THR A 38 -5.92 0.66 -5.66
N ALA A 39 -4.87 -0.02 -6.16
CA ALA A 39 -3.54 0.59 -6.33
C ALA A 39 -3.56 1.79 -7.31
N LEU A 40 -4.32 1.68 -8.39
CA LEU A 40 -4.45 2.72 -9.43
C LEU A 40 -5.49 3.80 -9.10
N HIS A 41 -6.22 3.66 -8.00
CA HIS A 41 -7.26 4.60 -7.61
C HIS A 41 -6.66 6.01 -7.40
N PRO A 42 -7.30 7.09 -7.89
CA PRO A 42 -6.73 8.45 -7.82
C PRO A 42 -6.39 8.95 -6.41
N GLN A 43 -7.10 8.43 -5.40
CA GLN A 43 -6.88 8.78 -4.00
C GLN A 43 -5.84 7.91 -3.28
N THR A 44 -5.29 6.88 -3.94
CA THR A 44 -4.24 6.03 -3.38
C THR A 44 -2.90 6.76 -3.50
N LEU A 45 -2.30 7.06 -2.35
CA LEU A 45 -1.09 7.88 -2.25
C LEU A 45 0.03 7.11 -1.55
N LEU A 46 1.23 7.19 -2.12
CA LEU A 46 2.46 6.85 -1.42
C LEU A 46 2.88 8.07 -0.60
N ALA A 47 2.58 8.04 0.70
CA ALA A 47 2.82 9.14 1.62
C ALA A 47 4.27 9.14 2.11
N LEU A 48 4.89 10.32 2.04
CA LEU A 48 6.28 10.57 2.42
C LEU A 48 6.40 11.67 3.49
N THR A 49 5.35 12.47 3.68
CA THR A 49 5.34 13.59 4.62
C THR A 49 4.06 13.65 5.46
N TRP A 50 4.20 14.19 6.67
CA TRP A 50 3.10 14.56 7.56
C TRP A 50 3.29 16.01 7.97
N ASP A 51 2.24 16.82 7.82
CA ASP A 51 2.26 18.26 8.15
C ASP A 51 3.47 19.00 7.54
N ASN A 52 3.70 18.77 6.23
CA ASN A 52 4.83 19.31 5.45
C ASN A 52 6.24 18.97 5.96
N LYS A 53 6.36 18.03 6.91
CA LYS A 53 7.63 17.50 7.43
C LYS A 53 7.81 16.05 7.00
N ILE A 54 9.04 15.54 7.09
CA ILE A 54 9.33 14.12 6.90
C ILE A 54 8.36 13.29 7.76
N LEU A 55 7.83 12.21 7.18
CA LEU A 55 6.91 11.32 7.88
C LEU A 55 7.55 10.84 9.19
N PRO A 56 6.94 11.09 10.37
CA PRO A 56 7.42 10.54 11.63
C PRO A 56 7.36 8.99 11.64
N PRO A 57 8.24 8.30 12.41
CA PRO A 57 8.20 6.86 12.54
C PRO A 57 6.82 6.30 12.93
N GLU A 58 6.13 6.86 13.91
CA GLU A 58 4.77 6.43 14.31
C GLU A 58 3.71 6.47 13.18
N TYR A 59 3.96 7.27 12.15
CA TYR A 59 3.13 7.38 10.95
C TYR A 59 3.64 6.59 9.75
N GLY A 60 4.75 5.86 9.89
CA GLY A 60 5.21 4.86 8.93
C GLY A 60 6.44 5.25 8.14
N TYR A 61 7.34 6.08 8.67
CA TYR A 61 8.65 6.34 8.03
C TYR A 61 9.34 5.04 7.58
N PRO A 62 9.98 4.97 6.39
CA PRO A 62 10.21 6.06 5.44
C PRO A 62 9.00 6.41 4.56
N MET A 63 8.06 5.48 4.41
CA MET A 63 6.87 5.66 3.59
C MET A 63 5.72 4.77 4.03
N LYS A 64 4.50 5.28 3.82
CA LYS A 64 3.24 4.59 4.08
C LYS A 64 2.36 4.66 2.83
N LEU A 65 1.58 3.62 2.56
CA LEU A 65 0.49 3.72 1.59
C LEU A 65 -0.79 4.22 2.29
N ARG A 66 -1.40 5.27 1.72
CA ARG A 66 -2.69 5.81 2.15
C ARG A 66 -3.75 5.43 1.12
N ILE A 67 -4.76 4.69 1.56
CA ILE A 67 -5.86 4.16 0.73
C ILE A 67 -7.19 4.54 1.38
N PRO A 68 -7.79 5.69 1.01
CA PRO A 68 -9.01 6.17 1.66
C PRO A 68 -10.23 5.25 1.52
N THR A 69 -10.27 4.40 0.49
CA THR A 69 -11.36 3.46 0.22
C THR A 69 -11.27 2.17 1.05
N LYS A 70 -10.18 1.95 1.78
CA LYS A 70 -9.93 0.72 2.55
C LYS A 70 -9.83 0.98 4.05
N LEU A 71 -10.12 -0.05 4.83
CA LEU A 71 -9.95 -0.01 6.28
C LEU A 71 -8.48 0.24 6.65
N GLY A 72 -8.28 0.83 7.83
CA GLY A 72 -6.97 1.31 8.28
C GLY A 72 -5.87 0.24 8.27
N TYR A 73 -6.21 -1.03 8.50
CA TYR A 73 -5.23 -2.11 8.47
C TYR A 73 -4.68 -2.39 7.05
N LYS A 74 -5.47 -2.15 5.98
CA LYS A 74 -4.98 -2.30 4.59
C LYS A 74 -4.05 -1.15 4.15
N ASN A 75 -3.70 -0.22 5.04
CA ASN A 75 -2.81 0.92 4.77
C ASN A 75 -1.40 0.64 5.33
N PRO A 76 -0.52 -0.08 4.60
CA PRO A 76 0.78 -0.51 5.12
C PRO A 76 1.69 0.68 5.47
N LYS A 77 2.33 0.59 6.64
CA LYS A 77 3.35 1.52 7.15
C LYS A 77 4.73 0.88 7.06
N HIS A 78 5.82 1.66 7.08
CA HIS A 78 7.18 1.13 7.10
C HIS A 78 7.49 0.20 5.92
N ILE A 79 6.98 0.55 4.72
CA ILE A 79 7.08 -0.30 3.53
C ILE A 79 8.56 -0.45 3.15
N GLN A 80 8.99 -1.71 2.99
CA GLN A 80 10.33 -2.08 2.52
C GLN A 80 10.31 -2.71 1.14
N VAL A 81 9.29 -3.51 0.84
CA VAL A 81 9.14 -4.19 -0.45
C VAL A 81 7.76 -3.93 -1.01
N ILE A 82 7.72 -3.59 -2.30
CA ILE A 82 6.51 -3.53 -3.12
C ILE A 82 6.70 -4.53 -4.25
N GLU A 83 5.78 -5.48 -4.39
CA GLU A 83 5.83 -6.49 -5.44
C GLU A 83 4.53 -6.45 -6.27
N ILE A 84 4.68 -6.57 -7.59
CA ILE A 84 3.61 -6.54 -8.58
C ILE A 84 3.41 -7.97 -9.07
N THR A 85 2.21 -8.54 -8.89
CA THR A 85 2.04 -9.98 -9.08
C THR A 85 0.63 -10.37 -9.53
N ASN A 86 0.55 -11.50 -10.24
CA ASN A 86 -0.71 -12.16 -10.61
C ASN A 86 -1.10 -13.27 -9.63
N ARG A 87 -0.18 -13.69 -8.75
CA ARG A 87 -0.46 -14.67 -7.70
C ARG A 87 -1.11 -13.96 -6.53
N PHE A 88 -2.22 -14.49 -6.04
CA PHE A 88 -2.88 -13.97 -4.84
C PHE A 88 -1.90 -13.98 -3.65
N PRO A 89 -1.51 -12.82 -3.09
CA PRO A 89 -0.46 -12.77 -2.07
C PRO A 89 -0.96 -13.08 -0.66
N GLY A 90 -2.27 -12.99 -0.42
CA GLY A 90 -2.81 -12.95 0.94
C GLY A 90 -2.34 -11.71 1.70
N GLY A 91 -2.22 -11.83 3.02
CA GLY A 91 -1.98 -10.70 3.90
C GLY A 91 -2.17 -11.09 5.35
N TYR A 92 -1.47 -10.38 6.23
CA TYR A 92 -1.36 -10.74 7.65
C TYR A 92 -2.72 -10.92 8.35
N TRP A 93 -3.68 -10.03 8.09
CA TRP A 93 -5.02 -10.13 8.69
C TRP A 93 -5.89 -11.22 8.06
N GLU A 94 -5.63 -11.57 6.80
CA GLU A 94 -6.36 -12.65 6.12
C GLU A 94 -5.97 -14.02 6.67
N ASP A 95 -4.71 -14.22 7.02
CA ASP A 95 -4.25 -15.40 7.77
C ASP A 95 -4.94 -15.53 9.14
N GLN A 96 -5.42 -14.41 9.70
CA GLN A 96 -6.17 -14.37 10.95
C GLN A 96 -7.70 -14.40 10.76
N GLY A 97 -8.17 -14.68 9.54
CA GLY A 97 -9.59 -14.88 9.22
C GLY A 97 -10.36 -13.63 8.82
N TYR A 98 -9.70 -12.49 8.60
CA TYR A 98 -10.36 -11.28 8.10
C TYR A 98 -10.62 -11.35 6.59
N ASN A 99 -11.65 -10.64 6.11
CA ASN A 99 -11.93 -10.54 4.67
C ASN A 99 -10.84 -9.76 3.94
N TRP A 100 -10.24 -10.39 2.93
CA TRP A 100 -9.17 -9.82 2.10
C TRP A 100 -9.48 -8.45 1.51
N PHE A 101 -10.71 -8.19 1.09
CA PHE A 101 -11.02 -6.93 0.41
C PHE A 101 -11.05 -5.73 1.37
N GLY A 102 -11.39 -5.95 2.64
CA GLY A 102 -11.25 -4.98 3.74
C GLY A 102 -11.61 -3.52 3.42
N GLY A 103 -12.84 -3.24 2.99
CA GLY A 103 -13.29 -1.89 2.63
C GLY A 103 -14.42 -1.90 1.61
N SER A 104 -14.71 -0.75 1.01
CA SER A 104 -15.73 -0.55 -0.03
C SER A 104 -15.08 -0.21 -1.37
#